data_AF-A0A963S3E5-F1
#
_entry.id   AF-A0A963S3E5-F1
#
_cell.length_a   1.000
_cell.length_b   1.000
_cell.length_c   1.000
_cell.angle_alpha   90.00
_cell.angle_beta   90.00
_cell.angle_gamma   90.00
#
_symmetry.space_group_name_H-M   'P 1'
#
loop_
_entity.id
_entity.type
_entity.pdbx_description
1 polymer ?
#
loop_
_entity_poly.entity_id
_entity_poly.type
_entity_poly.pdbx_seq_one_letter_code
_entity_poly.pdbx_strand_id
1 'polypeptide(L)'
;MEILPPCFGVLRAALLALIASFASLPIVPAQAVSDEAILAKRPPKLLSELGFFSDLNGQVPADGVLPFAINTPLFSDKALKYRFVYLPEGKAAEFVADEAFEFPVG
;
A
#
# COMPACT_ATOMS: atom_id res chain seq x y z
N MET A 1 -41.34 17.25 -36.88
CA MET A 1 -41.16 17.65 -35.46
C MET A 1 -41.51 16.45 -34.62
N GLU A 2 -40.53 15.60 -34.32
CA GLU A 2 -40.75 14.40 -33.51
C GLU A 2 -41.02 14.79 -32.05
N ILE A 3 -42.20 14.40 -31.58
CA ILE A 3 -42.65 14.60 -30.21
C ILE A 3 -42.16 13.38 -29.42
N LEU A 4 -40.99 13.49 -28.80
CA LEU A 4 -40.40 12.45 -27.95
C LEU A 4 -41.13 12.39 -26.59
N PRO A 5 -41.58 11.21 -26.12
CA PRO A 5 -42.38 11.09 -24.89
C PRO A 5 -41.59 11.44 -23.61
N PRO A 6 -42.27 12.01 -22.58
CA PRO A 6 -41.64 12.54 -21.36
C PRO A 6 -40.94 11.49 -20.47
N CYS A 7 -41.21 10.18 -20.68
CA CYS A 7 -40.58 9.09 -19.94
C CYS A 7 -39.06 8.94 -20.22
N PHE A 8 -38.58 9.35 -21.40
CA PHE A 8 -37.18 9.14 -21.79
C PHE A 8 -36.20 10.10 -21.10
N GLY A 9 -36.68 11.26 -20.64
CA GLY A 9 -35.86 12.28 -19.98
C GLY A 9 -35.48 11.92 -18.55
N VAL A 10 -36.42 11.32 -17.79
CA VAL A 10 -36.21 10.93 -16.39
C VAL A 10 -35.23 9.74 -16.30
N LEU A 11 -35.33 8.79 -17.23
CA LEU A 11 -34.43 7.63 -17.31
C LEU A 11 -32.99 8.03 -17.65
N ARG A 12 -32.81 9.02 -18.54
CA ARG A 12 -31.51 9.61 -18.86
C ARG A 12 -30.91 10.40 -17.69
N ALA A 13 -31.72 11.18 -16.98
CA ALA A 13 -31.27 11.94 -15.82
C ALA A 13 -30.84 11.01 -14.66
N ALA A 14 -31.58 9.93 -14.41
CA ALA A 14 -31.22 8.93 -13.41
C ALA A 14 -29.93 8.18 -13.79
N LEU A 15 -29.73 7.86 -15.07
CA LEU A 15 -28.51 7.22 -15.56
C LEU A 15 -27.30 8.14 -15.43
N LEU A 16 -27.44 9.43 -15.77
CA LEU A 16 -26.37 10.43 -15.63
C LEU A 16 -26.01 10.67 -14.16
N ALA A 17 -26.99 10.70 -13.26
CA ALA A 17 -26.77 10.84 -11.82
C ALA A 17 -26.06 9.63 -11.20
N LEU A 18 -26.37 8.41 -11.67
CA LEU A 18 -25.70 7.19 -11.22
C LEU A 18 -24.22 7.16 -11.66
N ILE A 19 -23.93 7.60 -12.88
CA ILE A 19 -22.58 7.70 -13.43
C ILE A 19 -21.76 8.77 -12.68
N ALA A 20 -22.37 9.90 -12.34
CA ALA A 20 -21.71 10.96 -11.58
C ALA A 20 -21.31 10.53 -10.16
N SER A 21 -22.12 9.71 -9.49
CA SER A 21 -21.80 9.16 -8.16
C SER A 21 -20.68 8.12 -8.17
N PHE A 22 -20.45 7.44 -9.30
CA PHE A 22 -19.33 6.48 -9.44
C PHE A 22 -17.99 7.18 -9.70
N ALA A 23 -18.02 8.43 -10.18
CA ALA A 23 -16.82 9.20 -10.52
C ALA A 23 -16.12 9.85 -9.30
N SER A 24 -16.72 9.81 -8.11
CA SER A 24 -16.14 10.38 -6.88
C SER A 24 -15.37 9.37 -6.02
N LEU A 25 -15.15 8.15 -6.50
CA LEU A 25 -14.35 7.18 -5.76
C LEU A 25 -12.86 7.59 -5.82
N PRO A 26 -12.17 7.72 -4.67
CA PRO A 26 -10.73 7.90 -4.68
C PRO A 26 -10.09 6.69 -5.37
N ILE A 27 -9.25 6.95 -6.37
CA ILE A 27 -8.36 5.96 -6.96
C ILE A 27 -7.32 5.64 -5.88
N VAL A 28 -7.58 4.60 -5.09
CA VAL A 28 -6.58 4.06 -4.15
C VAL A 28 -5.57 3.28 -4.99
N PRO A 29 -4.26 3.57 -4.89
CA PRO A 29 -3.25 2.76 -5.57
C PRO A 29 -3.40 1.29 -5.19
N ALA A 30 -3.37 0.41 -6.18
CA ALA A 30 -3.78 -0.99 -6.08
C ALA A 30 -2.93 -1.86 -5.12
N GLN A 31 -1.85 -1.33 -4.55
CA GLN A 31 -0.88 -2.05 -3.72
C GLN A 31 -0.26 -1.09 -2.70
N ALA A 32 -1.03 -0.65 -1.70
CA ALA A 32 -0.46 0.03 -0.53
C ALA A 32 -0.07 -1.02 0.53
N VAL A 33 0.95 -0.74 1.33
CA VAL A 33 1.30 -1.56 2.50
C VAL A 33 0.10 -1.63 3.45
N SER A 34 -0.20 -2.82 3.97
CA SER A 34 -1.37 -3.04 4.83
C SER A 34 -1.02 -2.91 6.31
N ASP A 35 -1.18 -1.72 6.88
CA ASP A 35 -1.01 -1.47 8.32
C ASP A 35 -1.96 -2.31 9.17
N GLU A 36 -3.18 -2.58 8.67
CA GLU A 36 -4.13 -3.47 9.35
C GLU A 36 -3.57 -4.89 9.50
N ALA A 37 -2.94 -5.42 8.45
CA ALA A 37 -2.34 -6.75 8.48
C ALA A 37 -1.07 -6.80 9.33
N ILE A 38 -0.29 -5.70 9.39
CA ILE A 38 0.90 -5.58 10.25
C ILE A 38 0.50 -5.56 11.72
N LEU A 39 -0.53 -4.79 12.08
CA LEU A 39 -1.01 -4.63 13.45
C LEU A 39 -1.98 -5.74 13.91
N ALA A 40 -2.34 -6.65 13.01
CA ALA A 40 -3.25 -7.75 13.32
C ALA A 40 -2.68 -8.65 14.43
N LYS A 41 -3.55 -9.05 15.37
CA LYS A 41 -3.17 -9.97 16.47
C LYS A 41 -2.63 -11.32 15.96
N ARG A 42 -3.05 -11.73 14.77
CA ARG A 42 -2.55 -12.93 14.08
C ARG A 42 -1.99 -12.50 12.74
N PRO A 43 -0.78 -12.96 12.39
CA PRO A 43 -0.20 -12.62 11.09
C PRO A 43 -1.08 -13.16 9.94
N PRO A 44 -1.05 -12.50 8.78
CA PRO A 44 -1.76 -12.96 7.59
C PRO A 44 -1.31 -14.35 7.16
N LYS A 45 -2.13 -15.02 6.36
CA LYS A 45 -1.83 -16.38 5.90
C LYS A 45 -0.65 -16.37 4.93
N LEU A 46 -0.57 -15.35 4.08
CA LEU A 46 0.51 -15.15 3.12
C LEU A 46 1.26 -13.86 3.45
N LEU A 47 2.59 -13.89 3.33
CA LEU A 47 3.41 -12.69 3.51
C LEU A 47 3.14 -11.62 2.44
N SER A 48 2.68 -12.03 1.26
CA SER A 48 2.26 -11.12 0.18
C SER A 48 1.08 -10.24 0.58
N GLU A 49 0.26 -10.65 1.55
CA GLU A 49 -0.89 -9.85 2.04
C GLU A 49 -0.44 -8.58 2.79
N LEU A 50 0.83 -8.48 3.18
CA LEU A 50 1.39 -7.26 3.79
C LEU A 50 1.63 -6.14 2.78
N GLY A 51 1.72 -6.46 1.48
CA GLY A 51 1.87 -5.46 0.42
C GLY A 51 3.25 -4.78 0.34
N PHE A 52 4.31 -5.36 0.91
CA PHE A 52 5.65 -4.74 0.91
C PHE A 52 6.33 -4.66 -0.47
N PHE A 53 5.85 -5.40 -1.46
CA PHE A 53 6.44 -5.45 -2.79
C PHE A 53 5.37 -5.22 -3.85
N SER A 54 5.64 -4.28 -4.74
CA SER A 54 4.84 -4.07 -5.95
C SER A 54 5.09 -5.17 -6.99
N ASP A 55 6.31 -5.73 -7.01
CA ASP A 55 6.66 -6.98 -7.68
C ASP A 55 7.45 -7.89 -6.75
N LEU A 56 6.81 -8.97 -6.30
CA LEU A 56 7.39 -9.96 -5.39
C LEU A 56 8.53 -10.76 -6.03
N ASN A 57 8.48 -11.06 -7.33
CA ASN A 57 9.49 -11.88 -7.99
C ASN A 57 10.76 -11.07 -8.25
N GLY A 58 10.60 -9.84 -8.74
CA GLY A 58 11.69 -8.88 -8.90
C GLY A 58 12.19 -8.26 -7.59
N GLN A 59 11.52 -8.51 -6.45
CA GLN A 59 11.76 -7.84 -5.17
C GLN A 59 11.72 -6.30 -5.29
N VAL A 60 10.80 -5.78 -6.10
CA VAL A 60 10.58 -4.34 -6.25
C VAL A 60 9.71 -3.88 -5.09
N PRO A 61 10.23 -3.03 -4.18
CA PRO A 61 9.47 -2.59 -3.02
C PRO A 61 8.23 -1.80 -3.44
N ALA A 62 7.20 -1.83 -2.61
CA ALA A 62 6.07 -0.92 -2.71
C ALA A 62 6.46 0.48 -2.24
N ASP A 63 5.63 1.48 -2.56
CA ASP A 63 5.84 2.85 -2.07
C ASP A 63 5.87 2.88 -0.53
N GLY A 64 6.82 3.63 0.03
CA GLY A 64 7.06 3.69 1.47
C GLY A 64 7.93 2.56 2.04
N VAL A 65 8.28 1.55 1.24
CA VAL A 65 9.23 0.49 1.63
C VAL A 65 10.61 0.81 1.07
N LEU A 66 11.61 0.97 1.96
CA LEU A 66 12.93 1.48 1.61
C LEU A 66 13.99 0.36 1.69
N PRO A 67 14.90 0.23 0.71
CA PRO A 67 16.07 -0.64 0.85
C PRO A 67 16.91 -0.24 2.06
N PHE A 68 17.35 -1.22 2.84
CA PHE A 68 18.13 -1.01 4.05
C PHE A 68 19.46 -1.76 3.98
N ALA A 69 20.55 -1.08 4.33
CA ALA A 69 21.89 -1.67 4.40
C ALA A 69 22.43 -1.54 5.82
N ILE A 70 23.08 -2.61 6.31
CA ILE A 70 23.77 -2.61 7.59
C ILE A 70 25.26 -2.34 7.35
N ASN A 71 25.87 -1.54 8.22
CA ASN A 71 27.30 -1.21 8.12
C ASN A 71 28.20 -2.44 8.36
N THR A 72 27.78 -3.36 9.23
CA THR A 72 28.52 -4.59 9.53
C THR A 72 27.79 -5.79 8.93
N PRO A 73 28.20 -6.28 7.75
CA PRO A 73 27.50 -7.36 7.08
C PRO A 73 27.60 -8.66 7.89
N LEU A 74 26.45 -9.24 8.24
CA LEU A 74 26.40 -10.58 8.83
C LEU A 74 26.67 -11.62 7.74
N PHE A 75 27.86 -12.23 7.78
CA PHE A 75 28.19 -13.33 6.90
C PHE A 75 27.62 -14.64 7.45
N SER A 76 26.48 -15.05 6.88
CA SER A 76 26.00 -16.43 6.94
C SER A 76 26.07 -16.97 5.52
N ASP A 77 26.38 -18.27 5.37
CA ASP A 77 26.09 -19.11 4.20
C ASP A 77 26.49 -18.63 2.79
N LYS A 78 27.30 -17.59 2.64
CA LYS A 78 27.66 -16.97 1.35
C LYS A 78 26.46 -16.44 0.53
N ALA A 79 25.25 -16.36 1.08
CA ALA A 79 24.11 -15.80 0.35
C ALA A 79 24.04 -14.27 0.47
N LEU A 80 23.73 -13.61 -0.65
CA LEU A 80 23.35 -12.20 -0.68
C LEU A 80 21.99 -12.02 0.03
N LYS A 81 21.88 -10.95 0.83
CA LYS A 81 20.71 -10.68 1.66
C LYS A 81 20.21 -9.27 1.38
N TYR A 82 19.11 -9.16 0.64
CA TYR A 82 18.38 -7.90 0.47
C TYR A 82 17.55 -7.63 1.72
N ARG A 83 17.53 -6.38 2.17
CA ARG A 83 16.78 -5.95 3.36
C ARG A 83 16.01 -4.71 3.00
N PHE A 84 14.84 -4.59 3.59
CA PHE A 84 13.93 -3.49 3.39
C PHE A 84 13.40 -3.06 4.75
N VAL A 85 13.02 -1.80 4.87
CA VAL A 85 12.39 -1.23 6.07
C VAL A 85 11.15 -0.48 5.63
N TYR A 86 10.09 -0.63 6.42
CA TYR A 86 8.84 0.11 6.26
C TYR A 86 8.68 0.98 7.50
N LEU A 87 8.24 2.22 7.30
CA LEU A 87 7.80 3.10 8.37
C LEU A 87 6.34 3.50 8.11
N PRO A 88 5.49 3.47 9.14
CA PRO A 88 4.12 3.95 9.02
C PRO A 88 4.08 5.41 8.59
N GLU A 89 3.04 5.79 7.84
CA GLU A 89 2.90 7.14 7.32
C GLU A 89 3.01 8.20 8.44
N GLY A 90 3.82 9.23 8.19
CA GLY A 90 4.02 10.33 9.13
C GLY A 90 4.85 10.00 10.37
N LYS A 91 5.38 8.77 10.50
CA LYS A 91 6.29 8.38 11.59
C LYS A 91 7.73 8.26 11.09
N ALA A 92 8.67 8.47 12.01
CA ALA A 92 10.10 8.35 11.77
C ALA A 92 10.75 7.46 12.83
N ALA A 93 11.83 6.79 12.46
CA ALA A 93 12.69 6.11 13.41
C ALA A 93 13.58 7.12 14.14
N GLU A 94 13.84 6.88 15.42
CA GLU A 94 14.71 7.71 16.24
C GLU A 94 16.16 7.20 16.18
N PHE A 95 17.11 8.12 16.03
CA PHE A 95 18.53 7.82 16.05
C PHE A 95 19.07 7.93 17.48
N VAL A 96 19.67 6.83 17.95
CA VAL A 96 20.36 6.76 19.24
C VAL A 96 21.84 6.48 18.97
N ALA A 97 22.73 7.33 19.50
CA ALA A 97 24.14 7.41 19.06
C ALA A 97 24.91 6.07 19.15
N ASP A 98 24.65 5.28 20.18
CA ASP A 98 25.37 4.03 20.46
C ASP A 98 24.45 2.80 20.41
N GLU A 99 23.23 2.95 19.89
CA GLU A 99 22.23 1.89 19.83
C GLU A 99 21.63 1.73 18.42
N ALA A 100 20.79 0.70 18.25
CA ALA A 100 20.01 0.55 17.03
C ALA A 100 18.97 1.68 16.92
N PHE A 101 18.52 1.97 15.68
CA PHE A 101 17.38 2.85 15.47
C PHE A 101 16.16 2.32 16.24
N GLU A 102 15.48 3.22 16.96
CA GLU A 102 14.19 2.90 17.55
C GLU A 102 13.11 3.09 16.51
N PHE A 103 12.46 1.98 16.13
CA PHE A 103 11.40 2.00 15.13
C PHE A 103 10.04 2.25 15.79
N PRO A 104 9.21 3.13 15.20
CA PRO A 104 7.86 3.35 15.69
C PRO A 104 7.00 2.11 15.46
N VAL A 105 6.03 1.88 16.35
CA VAL A 105 5.03 0.81 16.15
C VAL A 105 4.09 1.20 15.02
N GLY A 106 3.91 0.28 14.07
CA GLY A 106 2.93 0.32 13.00
C GLY A 106 3.23 -0.72 11.94
#